data_AF-R6ZTR1-F1
#
_entry.id   AF-R6ZTR1-F1
#
_cell.length_a   1.000
_cell.length_b   1.000
_cell.length_c   1.000
_cell.angle_alpha   90.00
_cell.angle_beta   90.00
_cell.angle_gamma   90.00
#
_symmetry.space_group_name_H-M   'P 1'
#
loop_
_entity.id
_entity.type
_entity.pdbx_description
1 polymer ?
#
loop_
_entity_poly.entity_id
_entity_poly.type
_entity_poly.pdbx_seq_one_letter_code
_entity_poly.pdbx_strand_id
1 'polypeptide(L)'
;MFLCCPFDAMGATMSTYGGQNVGAKKLERLGPGLKACSVLGIGYSLIAFVIAYFFGQDLAAFFVDTAEGTMLADAGTFLLVNVSFFIPLAFVNIVRFYIQGMGFSTFAILAGVFEMVARTIAALVLVPHFGFIGVCFASPLAWVFADIFLFPAYVHVRKRLNRMMGV
;
A
#
# COMPACT_ATOMS: atom_id res chain seq x y z
N MET A 1 2.37 -12.89 2.93
CA MET A 1 3.54 -12.24 3.57
C MET A 1 4.71 -12.09 2.59
N PHE A 2 5.15 -13.14 1.88
CA PHE A 2 6.23 -13.06 0.88
C PHE A 2 6.00 -12.06 -0.27
N LEU A 3 4.77 -11.95 -0.78
CA LEU A 3 4.47 -11.02 -1.88
C LEU A 3 4.56 -9.55 -1.49
N CYS A 4 4.58 -9.22 -0.18
CA CYS A 4 4.60 -7.84 0.29
C CYS A 4 6.01 -7.25 0.38
N CYS A 5 7.04 -8.10 0.51
CA CYS A 5 8.43 -7.67 0.73
C CYS A 5 8.95 -6.69 -0.34
N PRO A 6 8.61 -6.85 -1.64
CA PRO A 6 9.05 -5.89 -2.65
C PRO A 6 8.41 -4.52 -2.49
N PHE A 7 7.18 -4.43 -1.98
CA PHE A 7 6.55 -3.14 -1.68
C PHE A 7 7.27 -2.41 -0.54
N ASP A 8 7.64 -3.13 0.53
CA ASP A 8 8.41 -2.54 1.63
C ASP A 8 9.82 -2.11 1.17
N ALA A 9 10.47 -2.90 0.32
CA ALA A 9 11.77 -2.54 -0.27
C ALA A 9 11.67 -1.29 -1.17
N MET A 10 10.62 -1.20 -2.00
CA MET A 10 10.32 -0.01 -2.79
C MET A 10 10.05 1.21 -1.91
N GLY A 11 9.26 1.06 -0.85
CA GLY A 11 8.99 2.10 0.14
C GLY A 11 10.27 2.63 0.80
N ALA A 12 11.13 1.75 1.31
CA ALA A 12 12.40 2.11 1.93
C ALA A 12 13.35 2.83 0.96
N THR A 13 13.37 2.37 -0.30
CA THR A 13 14.15 3.02 -1.38
C THR A 13 13.62 4.41 -1.66
N MET A 14 12.30 4.60 -1.72
CA MET A 14 11.69 5.91 -1.92
C MET A 14 11.91 6.85 -0.75
N SER A 15 11.90 6.37 0.49
CA SER A 15 12.24 7.20 1.65
C SER A 15 13.66 7.77 1.53
N THR A 16 14.62 6.91 1.20
CA THR A 16 16.02 7.32 0.98
C THR A 16 16.14 8.28 -0.20
N TYR A 17 15.49 7.97 -1.33
CA TYR A 17 15.50 8.81 -2.52
C TYR A 17 14.90 10.21 -2.24
N GLY A 18 13.77 10.26 -1.53
CA GLY A 18 13.12 11.50 -1.11
C GLY A 18 14.06 12.32 -0.22
N GLY A 19 14.60 11.73 0.84
CA GLY A 19 15.49 12.42 1.77
C GLY A 19 16.76 12.96 1.12
N GLN A 20 17.41 12.17 0.25
CA GLN A 20 18.61 12.60 -0.45
C GLN A 20 18.35 13.75 -1.43
N ASN A 21 17.27 13.69 -2.23
CA ASN A 21 16.96 14.73 -3.20
C ASN A 21 16.48 16.02 -2.51
N VAL A 22 15.74 15.91 -1.41
CA VAL A 22 15.34 17.07 -0.60
C VAL A 22 16.55 17.71 0.07
N GLY A 23 17.44 16.93 0.69
CA GLY A 23 18.68 17.45 1.28
C GLY A 23 19.58 18.14 0.25
N ALA A 24 19.62 17.64 -0.99
CA ALA A 24 20.39 18.22 -2.09
C ALA A 24 19.67 19.34 -2.87
N LYS A 25 18.46 19.77 -2.44
CA LYS A 25 17.60 20.75 -3.13
C LYS A 25 17.20 20.41 -4.57
N LYS A 26 17.29 19.14 -4.99
CA LYS A 26 16.98 18.69 -6.36
C LYS A 26 15.52 18.26 -6.51
N LEU A 27 14.59 19.19 -6.30
CA LEU A 27 13.15 18.90 -6.28
C LEU A 27 12.58 18.41 -7.62
N GLU A 28 13.21 18.78 -8.73
CA GLU A 28 12.79 18.37 -10.07
C GLU A 28 12.86 16.85 -10.27
N ARG A 29 13.77 16.17 -9.54
CA ARG A 29 13.97 14.72 -9.63
C ARG A 29 12.95 13.91 -8.81
N LEU A 30 12.20 14.57 -7.92
CA LEU A 30 11.23 13.90 -7.04
C LEU A 30 10.01 13.37 -7.81
N GLY A 31 9.43 14.17 -8.70
CA GLY A 31 8.26 13.77 -9.48
C GLY A 31 8.52 12.54 -10.37
N PRO A 32 9.58 12.55 -11.21
CA PRO A 32 9.94 11.42 -12.06
C PRO A 32 10.27 10.15 -11.28
N GLY A 33 10.99 10.27 -10.15
CA GLY A 33 11.35 9.13 -9.30
C GLY A 33 10.13 8.44 -8.69
N LEU A 34 9.19 9.23 -8.16
CA LEU A 34 7.92 8.70 -7.65
C LEU A 34 7.13 8.00 -8.77
N LYS A 35 7.01 8.62 -9.95
CA LYS A 35 6.29 8.03 -11.10
C LYS A 35 6.91 6.71 -11.53
N ALA A 36 8.25 6.65 -11.64
CA ALA A 36 8.95 5.42 -12.00
C ALA A 36 8.73 4.31 -10.98
N CYS A 37 8.82 4.62 -9.68
CA CYS A 37 8.56 3.65 -8.62
C CYS A 37 7.09 3.20 -8.58
N SER A 38 6.14 4.11 -8.82
CA SER A 38 4.72 3.75 -8.94
C SER A 38 4.46 2.81 -10.12
N VAL A 39 5.11 3.01 -11.27
CA VAL A 39 4.98 2.11 -12.43
C VAL A 39 5.56 0.73 -12.10
N LEU A 40 6.71 0.67 -11.42
CA LEU A 40 7.28 -0.60 -10.94
C LEU A 40 6.37 -1.30 -9.94
N GLY A 41 5.77 -0.54 -9.01
CA GLY A 41 4.79 -1.03 -8.04
C GLY A 41 3.56 -1.64 -8.73
N ILE A 42 2.99 -0.93 -9.71
CA ILE A 42 1.84 -1.44 -10.49
C ILE A 42 2.22 -2.70 -11.27
N GLY A 43 3.38 -2.70 -11.95
CA GLY A 43 3.87 -3.86 -12.69
C GLY A 43 4.04 -5.08 -11.79
N TYR A 44 4.64 -4.90 -10.62
CA TYR A 44 4.79 -5.98 -9.64
C TYR A 44 3.44 -6.43 -9.06
N SER A 45 2.51 -5.51 -8.76
CA SER A 45 1.15 -5.87 -8.32
C SER A 45 0.41 -6.72 -9.36
N LEU A 46 0.56 -6.42 -10.66
CA LEU A 46 -0.02 -7.23 -11.73
C LEU A 46 0.62 -8.63 -11.80
N ILE A 47 1.94 -8.72 -11.69
CA ILE A 47 2.65 -10.01 -11.66
C ILE A 47 2.19 -10.84 -10.44
N ALA A 48 2.13 -10.21 -9.27
CA ALA A 48 1.64 -10.85 -8.05
C ALA A 48 0.18 -11.32 -8.20
N PHE A 49 -0.67 -10.55 -8.87
CA PHE A 49 -2.05 -10.93 -9.20
C PHE A 49 -2.12 -12.14 -10.11
N VAL A 50 -1.34 -12.17 -11.20
CA VAL A 50 -1.29 -13.33 -12.09
C VAL A 50 -0.82 -14.57 -11.34
N ILE A 51 0.25 -14.46 -10.54
CA ILE A 51 0.77 -15.59 -9.75
C ILE A 51 -0.28 -16.07 -8.74
N ALA A 52 -0.94 -15.17 -8.02
CA ALA A 52 -1.96 -15.53 -7.04
C ALA A 52 -3.24 -16.08 -7.69
N TYR A 53 -3.58 -15.65 -8.90
CA TYR A 53 -4.72 -16.18 -9.65
C TYR A 53 -4.49 -17.64 -10.07
N PHE A 54 -3.28 -17.98 -10.54
CA PHE A 54 -2.95 -19.33 -11.00
C PHE A 54 -2.49 -20.28 -9.87
N PHE A 55 -1.77 -19.79 -8.86
CA PHE A 55 -1.13 -20.59 -7.81
C PHE A 55 -1.60 -20.22 -6.39
N GLY A 56 -2.65 -19.40 -6.24
CA GLY A 56 -3.10 -18.92 -4.92
C GLY A 56 -3.57 -20.04 -4.00
N GLN A 57 -4.22 -21.08 -4.55
CA GLN A 57 -4.63 -22.26 -3.78
C GLN A 57 -3.44 -23.13 -3.39
N ASP A 58 -2.50 -23.39 -4.30
CA ASP A 58 -1.28 -24.16 -3.99
C ASP A 58 -0.39 -23.46 -2.95
N LEU A 59 -0.28 -22.13 -3.03
CA LEU A 59 0.44 -21.32 -2.04
C LEU A 59 -0.24 -21.33 -0.67
N ALA A 60 -1.57 -21.38 -0.63
CA ALA A 60 -2.31 -21.51 0.63
C ALA A 60 -2.15 -22.92 1.24
N ALA A 61 -2.13 -23.96 0.40
CA ALA A 61 -1.93 -25.35 0.83
C ALA A 61 -0.55 -25.58 1.48
N PHE A 62 0.47 -24.80 1.12
CA PHE A 62 1.80 -24.86 1.77
C PHE A 62 1.79 -24.42 3.25
N PHE A 63 0.83 -23.60 3.68
CA PHE A 63 0.76 -23.07 5.04
C PHE A 63 -0.34 -23.70 5.88
N VAL A 64 -1.23 -24.47 5.27
CA VAL A 64 -2.40 -25.04 5.93
C VAL A 64 -2.47 -26.53 5.62
N ASP A 65 -1.86 -27.32 6.50
CA ASP A 65 -1.71 -28.78 6.38
C ASP A 65 -3.01 -29.55 6.71
N THR A 66 -3.93 -28.93 7.47
CA THR A 66 -5.14 -29.58 8.00
C THR A 66 -6.37 -28.64 8.05
N ALA A 67 -6.71 -27.99 6.94
CA ALA A 67 -7.99 -27.27 6.84
C ALA A 67 -9.06 -28.16 6.19
N GLU A 68 -10.25 -28.17 6.79
CA GLU A 68 -11.47 -28.54 6.07
C GLU A 68 -11.51 -27.80 4.73
N GLY A 69 -11.87 -28.47 3.63
CA GLY A 69 -11.76 -27.91 2.27
C GLY A 69 -12.48 -26.56 2.05
N THR A 70 -13.43 -26.22 2.92
CA THR A 70 -14.10 -24.91 3.00
C THR A 70 -13.15 -23.79 3.43
N MET A 71 -12.30 -24.02 4.44
CA MET A 71 -11.38 -23.01 4.97
C MET A 71 -10.25 -22.70 3.97
N LEU A 72 -9.85 -23.68 3.15
CA LEU A 72 -8.85 -23.50 2.09
C LEU A 72 -9.41 -22.71 0.89
N ALA A 73 -10.68 -22.93 0.56
CA ALA A 73 -11.40 -22.14 -0.44
C ALA A 73 -11.63 -20.68 0.00
N ASP A 74 -11.98 -20.48 1.27
CA ASP A 74 -12.11 -19.14 1.87
C ASP A 74 -10.77 -18.40 1.94
N ALA A 75 -9.69 -19.09 2.33
CA ALA A 75 -8.34 -18.54 2.32
C ALA A 75 -7.89 -18.14 0.90
N GLY A 76 -8.16 -18.98 -0.10
CA GLY A 76 -7.88 -18.66 -1.51
C GLY A 76 -8.66 -17.43 -2.00
N THR A 77 -9.95 -17.34 -1.65
CA THR A 77 -10.79 -16.18 -1.98
C THR A 77 -10.28 -14.90 -1.30
N PHE A 78 -9.91 -14.97 -0.02
CA PHE A 78 -9.31 -13.85 0.72
C PHE A 78 -8.00 -13.38 0.06
N LEU A 79 -7.16 -14.32 -0.36
CA LEU A 79 -5.87 -14.05 -1.01
C LEU A 79 -6.09 -13.38 -2.37
N LEU A 80 -7.03 -13.87 -3.17
CA LEU A 80 -7.35 -13.34 -4.49
C LEU A 80 -7.97 -11.94 -4.40
N VAL A 81 -8.87 -11.70 -3.44
CA VAL A 81 -9.41 -10.36 -3.15
C VAL A 81 -8.29 -9.42 -2.71
N ASN A 82 -7.43 -9.81 -1.77
CA ASN A 82 -6.33 -8.95 -1.32
C ASN A 82 -5.39 -8.58 -2.47
N VAL A 83 -4.97 -9.56 -3.28
CA VAL A 83 -4.02 -9.35 -4.37
C VAL A 83 -4.63 -8.48 -5.48
N SER A 84 -5.94 -8.58 -5.72
CA SER A 84 -6.66 -7.69 -6.65
C SER A 84 -6.52 -6.21 -6.26
N PHE A 85 -6.34 -5.93 -4.96
CA PHE A 85 -6.17 -4.58 -4.41
C PHE A 85 -4.73 -4.28 -3.96
N PHE A 86 -3.73 -4.99 -4.48
CA PHE A 86 -2.31 -4.67 -4.22
C PHE A 86 -1.84 -3.39 -4.89
N ILE A 87 -2.57 -2.88 -5.88
CA ILE A 87 -2.28 -1.56 -6.48
C ILE A 87 -2.37 -0.46 -5.40
N PRO A 88 -3.49 -0.31 -4.67
CA PRO A 88 -3.57 0.64 -3.55
C PRO A 88 -2.52 0.38 -2.47
N LEU A 89 -2.27 -0.88 -2.11
CA LEU A 89 -1.23 -1.22 -1.14
C LEU A 89 0.15 -0.67 -1.55
N ALA A 90 0.51 -0.82 -2.83
CA ALA A 90 1.77 -0.33 -3.37
C ALA A 90 1.87 1.20 -3.24
N PHE A 91 0.79 1.92 -3.57
CA PHE A 91 0.76 3.38 -3.45
C PHE A 91 0.85 3.85 -2.01
N VAL A 92 0.11 3.24 -1.09
CA VAL A 92 0.17 3.58 0.34
C VAL A 92 1.61 3.44 0.85
N ASN A 93 2.28 2.33 0.52
CA ASN A 93 3.63 2.05 0.98
C ASN A 93 4.64 3.04 0.35
N ILE A 94 4.64 3.17 -0.98
CA ILE A 94 5.54 4.06 -1.73
C ILE A 94 5.34 5.53 -1.31
N VAL A 95 4.12 6.05 -1.33
CA VAL A 95 3.82 7.46 -1.07
C VAL A 95 4.04 7.82 0.39
N ARG A 96 3.66 6.95 1.34
CA ARG A 96 3.89 7.19 2.77
C ARG A 96 5.36 7.30 3.10
N PHE A 97 6.15 6.31 2.70
CA PHE A 97 7.59 6.31 2.97
C PHE A 97 8.29 7.44 2.24
N TYR A 98 7.79 7.81 1.05
CA TYR A 98 8.31 8.97 0.34
C TYR A 98 8.06 10.29 1.08
N ILE A 99 6.84 10.54 1.56
CA ILE A 99 6.51 11.72 2.37
C ILE A 99 7.34 11.78 3.64
N GLN A 100 7.52 10.63 4.30
CA GLN A 100 8.37 10.50 5.47
C GLN A 100 9.84 10.85 5.15
N GLY A 101 10.38 10.31 4.06
CA GLY A 101 11.74 10.58 3.60
C GLY A 101 11.98 12.06 3.26
N MET A 102 10.97 12.76 2.75
CA MET A 102 11.04 14.21 2.48
C MET A 102 11.02 15.08 3.75
N GLY A 103 10.98 14.50 4.95
CA GLY A 103 10.98 15.22 6.24
C GLY A 103 9.58 15.55 6.78
N PHE A 104 8.51 15.09 6.11
CA PHE A 104 7.11 15.33 6.52
C PHE A 104 6.52 14.12 7.25
N SER A 105 7.30 13.53 8.17
CA SER A 105 6.93 12.33 8.92
C SER A 105 5.59 12.45 9.67
N THR A 106 5.23 13.65 10.15
CA THR A 106 3.95 13.87 10.85
C THR A 106 2.74 13.59 9.96
N PHE A 107 2.79 13.97 8.67
CA PHE A 107 1.71 13.66 7.72
C PHE A 107 1.62 12.16 7.44
N ALA A 108 2.76 11.49 7.31
CA ALA A 108 2.83 10.04 7.12
C ALA A 108 2.24 9.29 8.34
N ILE A 109 2.55 9.73 9.55
CA ILE A 109 2.00 9.17 10.80
C ILE A 109 0.50 9.41 10.88
N LEU A 110 0.04 10.64 10.62
CA LEU A 110 -1.39 10.97 10.67
C LEU A 110 -2.19 10.14 9.65
N ALA A 111 -1.68 10.00 8.42
CA ALA A 111 -2.26 9.11 7.42
C ALA A 111 -2.31 7.64 7.89
N GLY A 112 -1.29 7.19 8.62
CA GLY A 112 -1.28 5.86 9.27
C GLY A 112 -2.34 5.67 10.34
N VAL A 113 -2.54 6.68 11.18
CA VAL A 113 -3.61 6.66 12.19
C VAL A 113 -4.97 6.62 11.51
N PHE A 114 -5.21 7.47 10.50
CA PHE A 114 -6.46 7.46 9.74
C PHE A 114 -6.71 6.13 9.02
N GLU A 115 -5.67 5.52 8.43
CA GLU A 115 -5.77 4.19 7.82
C GLU A 115 -6.21 3.14 8.85
N MET A 116 -5.60 3.14 10.04
CA MET A 116 -5.95 2.16 11.09
C MET A 116 -7.36 2.37 11.60
N VAL A 117 -7.77 3.62 11.83
CA VAL A 117 -9.15 3.95 12.23
C VAL A 117 -10.14 3.54 11.14
N ALA A 118 -9.86 3.85 9.87
CA ALA A 118 -10.70 3.44 8.74
C ALA A 118 -10.78 1.91 8.64
N ARG A 119 -9.67 1.19 8.83
CA ARG A 119 -9.65 -0.27 8.87
C ARG A 119 -10.52 -0.82 9.99
N THR A 120 -10.41 -0.26 11.20
CA THR A 120 -11.22 -0.68 12.34
C THR A 120 -12.69 -0.41 12.11
N ILE A 121 -13.07 0.76 11.60
CA ILE A 121 -14.47 1.09 11.29
C ILE A 121 -14.99 0.19 10.17
N ALA A 122 -14.23 0.00 9.09
CA ALA A 122 -14.60 -0.89 8.00
C ALA A 122 -14.82 -2.31 8.50
N ALA A 123 -13.93 -2.84 9.34
CA ALA A 123 -14.11 -4.16 9.95
C ALA A 123 -15.36 -4.20 10.84
N LEU A 124 -15.55 -3.24 11.74
CA LEU A 124 -16.70 -3.23 12.65
C LEU A 124 -18.05 -3.06 11.94
N VAL A 125 -18.09 -2.45 10.75
CA VAL A 125 -19.32 -2.24 9.98
C VAL A 125 -19.55 -3.37 8.96
N LEU A 126 -18.52 -3.80 8.21
CA LEU A 126 -18.68 -4.84 7.19
C LEU A 126 -18.77 -6.24 7.78
N VAL A 127 -18.07 -6.55 8.88
CA VAL A 127 -18.11 -7.89 9.48
C VAL A 127 -19.50 -8.31 9.96
N PRO A 128 -20.27 -7.48 10.68
CA PRO A 128 -21.63 -7.88 11.10
C PRO A 128 -22.63 -7.98 9.93
N HIS A 129 -22.35 -7.39 8.77
CA HIS A 129 -23.26 -7.41 7.62
C HIS A 129 -22.88 -8.46 6.55
N PHE A 130 -21.58 -8.69 6.34
CA PHE A 130 -21.03 -9.52 5.27
C PHE A 130 -20.14 -10.67 5.76
N GLY A 131 -19.98 -10.85 7.09
CA GLY A 131 -19.20 -11.94 7.67
C GLY A 131 -17.74 -11.95 7.19
N PHE A 132 -17.27 -13.12 6.72
CA PHE A 132 -15.90 -13.33 6.25
C PHE A 132 -15.52 -12.45 5.04
N ILE A 133 -16.46 -12.23 4.12
CA ILE A 133 -16.26 -11.35 2.96
C ILE A 133 -16.02 -9.91 3.44
N GLY A 134 -16.72 -9.50 4.51
CA GLY A 134 -16.50 -8.20 5.13
C GLY A 134 -15.07 -8.00 5.65
N VAL A 135 -14.47 -9.04 6.23
CA VAL A 135 -13.06 -9.05 6.64
C VAL A 135 -12.14 -8.96 5.41
N CYS A 136 -12.45 -9.70 4.34
CA CYS A 136 -11.67 -9.70 3.10
C CYS A 136 -11.56 -8.29 2.49
N PHE A 137 -12.65 -7.53 2.51
CA PHE A 137 -12.71 -6.19 1.92
C PHE A 137 -12.26 -5.08 2.87
N ALA A 138 -12.24 -5.29 4.19
CA ALA A 138 -11.84 -4.26 5.14
C ALA A 138 -10.41 -3.72 4.90
N SER A 139 -9.46 -4.60 4.57
CA SER A 139 -8.07 -4.23 4.29
C SER A 139 -7.91 -3.44 2.97
N PRO A 140 -8.43 -3.93 1.81
CA PRO A 140 -8.51 -3.17 0.58
C PRO A 140 -9.14 -1.79 0.73
N LEU A 141 -10.28 -1.73 1.42
CA LEU A 141 -11.02 -0.49 1.62
C LEU A 141 -10.18 0.52 2.40
N ALA A 142 -9.50 0.07 3.46
CA ALA A 142 -8.59 0.92 4.24
C ALA A 142 -7.43 1.47 3.40
N TRP A 143 -6.84 0.66 2.50
CA TRP A 143 -5.78 1.13 1.61
C TRP A 143 -6.27 2.17 0.61
N VAL A 144 -7.44 1.96 0.01
CA VAL A 144 -8.06 2.94 -0.91
C VAL A 144 -8.34 4.26 -0.19
N PHE A 145 -8.90 4.22 1.02
CA PHE A 145 -9.10 5.42 1.83
C PHE A 145 -7.78 6.11 2.19
N ALA A 146 -6.74 5.33 2.53
CA ALA A 146 -5.42 5.88 2.82
C ALA A 146 -4.79 6.54 1.59
N ASP A 147 -4.93 5.97 0.39
CA ASP A 147 -4.46 6.59 -0.86
C ASP A 147 -5.19 7.90 -1.15
N ILE A 148 -6.52 7.93 -1.00
CA ILE A 148 -7.32 9.15 -1.17
C ILE A 148 -6.82 10.26 -0.24
N PHE A 149 -6.29 9.92 0.94
CA PHE A 149 -5.67 10.88 1.86
C PHE A 149 -4.20 11.20 1.51
N LEU A 150 -3.42 10.20 1.08
CA LEU A 150 -1.99 10.33 0.79
C LEU A 150 -1.69 11.11 -0.50
N PHE A 151 -2.51 10.97 -1.54
CA PHE A 151 -2.36 11.74 -2.79
C PHE A 151 -2.44 13.27 -2.57
N PRO A 152 -3.49 13.83 -1.92
CA PRO A 152 -3.55 15.25 -1.63
C PRO A 152 -2.49 15.68 -0.61
N ALA A 153 -2.15 14.82 0.37
CA ALA A 153 -1.03 15.08 1.28
C ALA A 153 0.30 15.21 0.52
N TYR A 154 0.56 14.35 -0.47
CA TYR A 154 1.73 14.43 -1.33
C TYR A 154 1.76 15.72 -2.14
N VAL A 155 0.65 16.12 -2.75
CA VAL A 155 0.56 17.38 -3.50
C VAL A 155 0.81 18.59 -2.58
N HIS A 156 0.26 18.57 -1.35
CA HIS A 156 0.48 19.61 -0.36
C HIS A 156 1.95 19.68 0.07
N VAL A 157 2.56 18.53 0.38
CA VAL A 157 3.98 18.40 0.73
C VAL A 157 4.85 18.95 -0.40
N ARG A 158 4.59 18.55 -1.65
CA ARG A 158 5.33 19.05 -2.83
C ARG A 158 5.21 20.58 -2.97
N LYS A 159 4.01 21.14 -2.81
CA LYS A 159 3.80 22.60 -2.86
C LYS A 159 4.51 23.34 -1.73
N ARG A 160 4.47 22.80 -0.51
CA ARG A 160 5.19 23.34 0.66
C ARG A 160 6.70 23.30 0.44
N LEU A 161 7.21 22.18 -0.06
CA LEU A 161 8.62 21.95 -0.34
C LEU A 161 9.15 22.93 -1.40
N ASN A 162 8.41 23.15 -2.49
CA ASN A 162 8.74 24.18 -3.49
C ASN A 162 8.77 25.58 -2.88
N ARG A 163 7.77 25.96 -2.06
CA ARG A 163 7.74 27.26 -1.38
C ARG A 163 8.89 27.45 -0.39
N MET A 164 9.27 26.41 0.35
CA MET A 164 10.35 26.47 1.35
C MET A 164 11.73 26.54 0.69
N MET A 165 11.90 25.96 -0.49
CA MET A 165 13.20 25.90 -1.17
C MET A 165 13.38 26.97 -2.26
N GLY A 166 12.41 27.87 -2.44
CA GLY A 166 12.58 29.11 -3.19
C GLY A 166 12.96 28.90 -4.65
N VAL A 167 12.26 28.00 -5.36
CA VAL A 167 12.27 27.92 -6.83
C VAL A 167 10.90 28.34 -7.35
#